data_AF-Q176X9-F1
#
_entry.id   AF-Q176X9-F1
#
_cell.length_a   1.000
_cell.length_b   1.000
_cell.length_c   1.000
_cell.angle_alpha   90.00
_cell.angle_beta   90.00
_cell.angle_gamma   90.00
#
_symmetry.space_group_name_H-M   'P 1'
#
loop_
_entity.id
_entity.type
_entity.pdbx_description
1 polymer ?
#
loop_
_entity_poly.entity_id
_entity_poly.type
_entity_poly.pdbx_seq_one_letter_code
_entity_poly.pdbx_strand_id
1 'polypeptide(L)'
;MNALITQAPGNEINLDQVYIHYKTWATYTQYAKCLAFADMFLAEFPAHPLAGLRMGSIVCRMRDCSALVATFYILKMFGMTIGNFAMWIWTMPVAAQYDQVTVGGEEMDQPRSYALYFRDLGLSDKSPYSAPSNADLHLFLHTLGVTEDSERSVRARQVGTPLKNAIIANAMVISYVYGRFNTFQKEYSYDGEPAGHAPDDEADAIGEHQMPNIKDPDAWLGWLQQRNGIIPSIIKRQSYRHWLNHAGSRPGTIGEMLFQDATAGIVMLRGEEEEEE
;
A
#
# COMPACT_ATOMS: atom_id res chain seq x y z
N MET A 1 11.30 -19.33 -16.88
CA MET A 1 11.74 -20.62 -16.32
C MET A 1 12.57 -21.42 -17.34
N ASN A 2 12.12 -21.51 -18.59
CA ASN A 2 12.78 -22.30 -19.65
C ASN A 2 14.22 -21.89 -20.01
N ALA A 3 14.67 -20.65 -19.78
CA ALA A 3 16.01 -20.22 -20.21
C ALA A 3 17.15 -20.57 -19.23
N LEU A 4 16.86 -20.94 -17.98
CA LEU A 4 17.87 -21.26 -16.95
C LEU A 4 17.98 -22.76 -16.65
N ILE A 5 16.96 -23.54 -17.00
CA ILE A 5 16.96 -25.01 -16.89
C ILE A 5 17.70 -25.65 -18.08
N THR A 6 17.83 -24.95 -19.21
CA THR A 6 18.42 -25.45 -20.47
C THR A 6 19.91 -25.79 -20.41
N GLN A 7 20.65 -25.35 -19.38
CA GLN A 7 22.05 -25.74 -19.20
C GLN A 7 22.22 -27.09 -18.47
N ALA A 8 21.15 -27.63 -17.88
CA ALA A 8 21.15 -28.95 -17.26
C ALA A 8 20.41 -29.95 -18.15
N PRO A 9 20.97 -31.14 -18.47
CA PRO A 9 20.21 -32.19 -19.11
C PRO A 9 19.06 -32.60 -18.17
N GLY A 10 17.83 -32.28 -18.56
CA GLY A 10 16.64 -32.52 -17.74
C GLY A 10 15.48 -33.01 -18.58
N ASN A 11 14.73 -33.98 -18.03
CA ASN A 11 13.46 -34.41 -18.59
C ASN A 11 12.38 -33.35 -18.33
N GLU A 12 11.42 -33.21 -19.25
CA GLU A 12 10.23 -32.41 -18.97
C GLU A 12 9.50 -32.96 -17.75
N ILE A 13 9.17 -32.07 -16.81
CA ILE A 13 8.45 -32.43 -15.59
C ILE A 13 7.08 -31.79 -15.61
N ASN A 14 6.04 -32.57 -15.30
CA ASN A 14 4.69 -32.07 -15.12
C ASN A 14 4.60 -31.24 -13.83
N LEU A 15 4.43 -29.92 -13.97
CA LEU A 15 4.43 -28.97 -12.85
C LEU A 15 3.25 -29.18 -11.87
N ASP A 16 2.10 -29.65 -12.34
CA ASP A 16 0.93 -29.88 -11.49
C ASP A 16 1.15 -31.04 -10.52
N GLN A 17 1.76 -32.13 -11.00
CA GLN A 17 2.12 -33.28 -10.14
C GLN A 17 3.21 -32.93 -9.12
N VAL A 18 4.20 -32.14 -9.54
CA VAL A 18 5.32 -31.64 -8.72
C VAL A 18 4.81 -30.71 -7.61
N TYR A 19 3.90 -29.79 -7.93
CA TYR A 19 3.38 -28.85 -6.95
C TYR A 19 2.72 -29.56 -5.76
N ILE A 20 1.93 -30.61 -6.02
CA ILE A 20 1.28 -31.40 -4.96
C ILE A 20 2.33 -32.06 -4.05
N HIS A 21 3.40 -32.61 -4.62
CA HIS A 21 4.44 -33.33 -3.86
C HIS A 21 5.33 -32.40 -3.02
N TYR A 22 5.63 -31.20 -3.52
CA TYR A 22 6.61 -30.30 -2.88
C TYR A 22 6.01 -29.13 -2.12
N LYS A 23 4.68 -28.94 -2.13
CA LYS A 23 4.00 -27.86 -1.40
C LYS A 23 4.37 -27.82 0.09
N THR A 24 4.61 -28.96 0.71
CA THR A 24 4.96 -29.08 2.13
C THR A 24 6.41 -28.67 2.43
N TRP A 25 7.29 -28.60 1.43
CA TRP A 25 8.69 -28.22 1.65
C TRP A 25 8.81 -26.79 2.15
N ALA A 26 7.93 -25.90 1.71
CA ALA A 26 7.88 -24.51 2.21
C ALA A 26 7.58 -24.43 3.71
N THR A 27 6.91 -25.43 4.29
CA THR A 27 6.65 -25.51 5.74
C THR A 27 7.79 -26.16 6.52
N TYR A 28 8.76 -26.79 5.84
CA TYR A 28 9.92 -27.38 6.50
C TYR A 28 10.98 -26.32 6.76
N THR A 29 11.14 -25.94 8.03
CA THR A 29 12.00 -24.82 8.47
C THR A 29 13.44 -24.93 7.95
N GLN A 30 14.04 -26.12 7.96
CA GLN A 30 15.44 -26.27 7.52
C GLN A 30 15.59 -26.03 6.01
N TYR A 31 14.60 -26.42 5.22
CA TYR A 31 14.57 -26.12 3.79
C TYR A 31 14.42 -24.61 3.52
N ALA A 32 13.55 -23.93 4.27
CA ALA A 32 13.40 -22.48 4.18
C ALA A 32 14.71 -21.74 4.53
N LYS A 33 15.42 -22.17 5.57
CA LYS A 33 16.73 -21.63 5.95
C LYS A 33 17.76 -21.77 4.83
N CYS A 34 17.88 -22.97 4.23
CA CYS A 34 18.80 -23.20 3.11
C CYS A 34 18.50 -22.28 1.91
N LEU A 35 17.22 -22.10 1.56
CA LEU A 35 16.81 -21.19 0.50
C LEU A 35 17.11 -19.73 0.83
N ALA A 36 16.88 -19.30 2.07
CA ALA A 36 17.18 -17.95 2.52
C ALA A 36 18.69 -17.65 2.46
N PHE A 37 19.54 -18.57 2.93
CA PHE A 37 20.99 -18.41 2.81
C PHE A 37 21.46 -18.39 1.36
N ALA A 38 20.91 -19.26 0.50
CA ALA A 38 21.23 -19.26 -0.92
C ALA A 38 20.82 -17.94 -1.59
N ASP A 39 19.63 -17.40 -1.29
CA ASP A 39 19.21 -16.11 -1.84
C ASP A 39 20.08 -14.96 -1.33
N MET A 40 20.37 -14.94 -0.02
CA MET A 40 21.20 -13.91 0.60
C MET A 40 22.61 -13.89 0.00
N PHE A 41 23.25 -15.06 -0.16
CA PHE A 41 24.55 -15.17 -0.79
C PHE A 41 24.53 -14.71 -2.26
N LEU A 42 23.57 -15.19 -3.05
CA LEU A 42 23.48 -14.82 -4.47
C LEU A 42 23.01 -13.37 -4.68
N ALA A 43 22.33 -12.76 -3.70
CA ALA A 43 22.00 -11.34 -3.69
C ALA A 43 23.24 -10.47 -3.49
N GLU A 44 24.18 -10.91 -2.65
CA GLU A 44 25.48 -10.28 -2.44
C GLU A 44 26.39 -10.44 -3.67
N PHE A 45 26.35 -11.61 -4.32
CA PHE A 45 27.21 -11.95 -5.46
C PHE A 45 26.41 -12.15 -6.75
N PRO A 46 25.84 -11.08 -7.36
CA PRO A 46 24.97 -11.20 -8.53
C PRO A 46 25.69 -11.69 -9.80
N ALA A 47 27.02 -11.58 -9.85
CA ALA A 47 27.84 -12.10 -10.95
C ALA A 47 28.22 -13.58 -10.80
N HIS A 48 27.80 -14.25 -9.72
CA HIS A 48 28.11 -15.65 -9.49
C HIS A 48 27.45 -16.54 -10.57
N PRO A 49 28.10 -17.61 -11.07
CA PRO A 49 27.54 -18.47 -12.13
C PRO A 49 26.16 -19.04 -11.81
N LEU A 50 25.86 -19.23 -10.52
CA LEU A 50 24.58 -19.75 -10.03
C LEU A 50 23.57 -18.64 -9.64
N ALA A 51 23.82 -17.37 -9.94
CA ALA A 51 22.90 -16.27 -9.60
C ALA A 51 21.49 -16.46 -10.17
N GLY A 52 21.36 -17.19 -11.27
CA GLY A 52 20.07 -17.58 -11.85
C GLY A 52 19.16 -18.37 -10.89
N LEU A 53 19.70 -19.09 -9.90
CA LEU A 53 18.92 -19.83 -8.90
C LEU A 53 17.99 -18.91 -8.08
N ARG A 54 18.31 -17.61 -8.01
CA ARG A 54 17.47 -16.62 -7.32
C ARG A 54 16.05 -16.52 -7.85
N MET A 55 15.80 -16.95 -9.09
CA MET A 55 14.44 -17.02 -9.63
C MET A 55 13.46 -17.79 -8.72
N GLY A 56 13.94 -18.80 -7.98
CA GLY A 56 13.14 -19.58 -7.04
C GLY A 56 13.25 -19.09 -5.60
N SER A 57 14.39 -18.53 -5.19
CA SER A 57 14.66 -18.14 -3.80
C SER A 57 14.40 -16.66 -3.49
N ILE A 58 14.18 -15.81 -4.49
CA ILE A 58 13.92 -14.36 -4.30
C ILE A 58 12.69 -14.10 -3.41
N VAL A 59 11.74 -15.03 -3.39
CA VAL A 59 10.54 -14.99 -2.55
C VAL A 59 10.81 -15.25 -1.06
N CYS A 60 12.03 -15.62 -0.69
CA CYS A 60 12.49 -15.68 0.71
C CYS A 60 12.80 -14.29 1.26
N ARG A 61 13.25 -13.38 0.38
CA ARG A 61 13.56 -12.00 0.76
C ARG A 61 12.28 -11.22 1.00
N MET A 62 12.21 -10.51 2.12
CA MET A 62 11.05 -9.75 2.60
C MET A 62 9.77 -10.59 2.70
N ARG A 63 9.92 -11.91 2.95
CA ARG A 63 8.77 -12.78 3.19
C ARG A 63 7.98 -12.30 4.41
N ASP A 64 6.66 -12.36 4.31
CA ASP A 64 5.71 -11.83 5.28
C ASP A 64 5.91 -10.34 5.64
N CYS A 65 6.50 -9.52 4.76
CA CYS A 65 6.64 -8.07 4.95
C CYS A 65 5.64 -7.24 4.15
N SER A 66 4.46 -7.80 3.87
CA SER A 66 3.52 -7.20 2.91
C SER A 66 3.00 -5.83 3.34
N ALA A 67 2.80 -5.56 4.64
CA ALA A 67 2.36 -4.26 5.12
C ALA A 67 3.45 -3.21 4.94
N LEU A 68 4.70 -3.51 5.33
CA LEU A 68 5.85 -2.61 5.12
C LEU A 68 6.06 -2.28 3.64
N VAL A 69 6.01 -3.29 2.77
CA VAL A 69 6.15 -3.10 1.32
C VAL A 69 4.94 -2.34 0.73
N ALA A 70 3.74 -2.49 1.30
CA ALA A 70 2.59 -1.68 0.91
C ALA A 70 2.76 -0.22 1.35
N THR A 71 3.28 0.03 2.56
CA THR A 71 3.54 1.38 3.07
C THR A 71 4.45 2.15 2.12
N PHE A 72 5.64 1.63 1.82
CA PHE A 72 6.58 2.30 0.90
C PHE A 72 6.03 2.48 -0.51
N TYR A 73 5.23 1.52 -0.98
CA TYR A 73 4.59 1.61 -2.28
C TYR A 73 3.59 2.77 -2.35
N ILE A 74 2.75 2.93 -1.32
CA ILE A 74 1.77 4.03 -1.24
C ILE A 74 2.47 5.38 -1.01
N LEU A 75 3.48 5.43 -0.14
CA LEU A 75 4.29 6.65 0.04
C LEU A 75 4.86 7.14 -1.30
N LYS A 76 5.44 6.23 -2.09
CA LYS A 76 5.97 6.54 -3.42
C LYS A 76 4.86 6.98 -4.39
N MET A 77 3.70 6.32 -4.36
CA MET A 77 2.55 6.64 -5.22
C MET A 77 2.04 8.06 -4.99
N PHE A 78 1.96 8.49 -3.73
CA PHE A 78 1.47 9.83 -3.37
C PHE A 78 2.59 10.88 -3.25
N GLY A 79 3.85 10.50 -3.47
CA GLY A 79 5.01 11.40 -3.30
C GLY A 79 5.19 11.89 -1.86
N MET A 80 4.80 11.10 -0.86
CA MET A 80 4.88 11.46 0.56
C MET A 80 6.10 10.86 1.24
N THR A 81 6.64 11.58 2.23
CA THR A 81 7.58 11.02 3.21
C THR A 81 6.83 10.27 4.31
N ILE A 82 7.55 9.47 5.10
CA ILE A 82 7.00 8.77 6.27
C ILE A 82 6.31 9.76 7.22
N GLY A 83 7.02 10.84 7.59
CA GLY A 83 6.49 11.86 8.51
C GLY A 83 5.25 12.56 7.95
N ASN A 84 5.27 12.97 6.68
CA ASN A 84 4.12 13.66 6.08
C ASN A 84 2.89 12.75 6.00
N PHE A 85 3.08 11.47 5.67
CA PHE A 85 1.98 10.51 5.61
C PHE A 85 1.39 10.20 6.99
N ALA A 86 2.23 10.14 8.03
CA ALA A 86 1.79 9.90 9.41
C ALA A 86 0.76 10.95 9.87
N MET A 87 0.91 12.21 9.46
CA MET A 87 -0.03 13.29 9.79
C MET A 87 -1.44 13.09 9.19
N TRP A 88 -1.57 12.26 8.16
CA TRP A 88 -2.86 11.90 7.54
C TRP A 88 -3.49 10.64 8.16
N ILE A 89 -2.88 10.04 9.18
CA ILE A 89 -3.42 8.85 9.84
C ILE A 89 -4.28 9.28 11.03
N TRP A 90 -5.60 9.27 10.87
CA TRP A 90 -6.55 9.78 11.86
C TRP A 90 -7.27 8.69 12.67
N THR A 91 -6.87 7.43 12.50
CA THR A 91 -7.44 6.31 13.25
C THR A 91 -6.35 5.63 14.10
N MET A 92 -6.61 5.51 15.40
CA MET A 92 -5.67 4.93 16.37
C MET A 92 -5.14 3.54 15.97
N PRO A 93 -5.97 2.59 15.46
CA PRO A 93 -5.47 1.27 15.06
C PRO A 93 -4.49 1.33 13.88
N VAL A 94 -4.73 2.23 12.92
CA VAL A 94 -3.82 2.42 11.78
C VAL A 94 -2.53 3.07 12.24
N ALA A 95 -2.60 4.07 13.11
CA ALA A 95 -1.42 4.74 13.67
C ALA A 95 -0.51 3.75 14.41
N ALA A 96 -1.08 2.94 15.32
CA ALA A 96 -0.31 1.94 16.07
C ALA A 96 0.38 0.90 15.16
N GLN A 97 -0.31 0.46 14.10
CA GLN A 97 0.27 -0.47 13.11
C GLN A 97 1.30 0.22 12.21
N TYR A 98 1.10 1.51 11.90
CA TYR A 98 2.04 2.31 11.15
C TYR A 98 3.35 2.48 11.92
N ASP A 99 3.28 2.84 13.20
CA ASP A 99 4.42 2.95 14.09
C ASP A 99 5.16 1.61 14.19
N GLN A 100 4.42 0.49 14.30
CA GLN A 100 5.00 -0.85 14.34
C GLN A 100 5.81 -1.18 13.07
N VAL A 101 5.29 -0.86 11.87
CA VAL A 101 5.99 -1.22 10.63
C VAL A 101 7.08 -0.23 10.25
N THR A 102 7.02 1.00 10.75
CA THR A 102 8.02 2.05 10.49
C THR A 102 9.04 2.18 11.61
N VAL A 103 8.98 1.30 12.62
CA VAL A 103 9.95 1.28 13.71
C VAL A 103 11.36 1.07 13.13
N GLY A 104 12.28 1.96 13.49
CA GLY A 104 13.66 1.91 13.03
C GLY A 104 14.52 0.96 13.87
N GLY A 105 15.73 0.68 13.39
CA GLY A 105 16.74 -0.07 14.16
C GLY A 105 16.75 -1.59 13.95
N GLU A 106 15.79 -2.13 13.19
CA GLU A 106 15.70 -3.55 12.85
C GLU A 106 16.45 -3.92 11.56
N GLU A 107 17.19 -2.96 10.98
CA GLU A 107 17.98 -3.12 9.75
C GLU A 107 17.17 -3.47 8.49
N MET A 108 15.86 -3.19 8.48
CA MET A 108 14.98 -3.41 7.32
C MET A 108 15.33 -2.52 6.13
N ASP A 109 16.06 -1.42 6.37
CA ASP A 109 16.64 -0.52 5.38
C ASP A 109 18.03 -0.96 4.89
N GLN A 110 18.65 -1.95 5.51
CA GLN A 110 19.99 -2.44 5.15
C GLN A 110 19.89 -3.59 4.13
N PRO A 111 20.33 -3.40 2.87
CA PRO A 111 20.17 -4.41 1.81
C PRO A 111 20.90 -5.74 2.08
N ARG A 112 21.87 -5.74 2.99
CA ARG A 112 22.75 -6.88 3.31
C ARG A 112 22.42 -7.55 4.64
N SER A 113 21.38 -7.09 5.34
CA SER A 113 21.03 -7.61 6.66
C SER A 113 20.28 -8.95 6.58
N TYR A 114 20.44 -9.76 7.64
CA TYR A 114 19.59 -10.91 7.90
C TYR A 114 18.12 -10.53 8.15
N ALA A 115 17.86 -9.28 8.53
CA ALA A 115 16.52 -8.74 8.75
C ALA A 115 15.61 -8.98 7.54
N LEU A 116 16.13 -8.93 6.32
CA LEU A 116 15.35 -9.17 5.11
C LEU A 116 14.93 -10.64 4.91
N TYR A 117 15.44 -11.56 5.72
CA TYR A 117 15.18 -13.00 5.65
C TYR A 117 14.68 -13.57 6.99
N PHE A 118 14.34 -12.70 7.94
CA PHE A 118 14.13 -13.05 9.34
C PHE A 118 13.10 -14.17 9.54
N ARG A 119 12.07 -14.25 8.69
CA ARG A 119 11.04 -15.30 8.72
C ARG A 119 11.59 -16.67 8.39
N ASP A 120 12.28 -16.79 7.26
CA ASP A 120 12.81 -18.08 6.81
C ASP A 120 14.01 -18.52 7.63
N LEU A 121 14.76 -17.58 8.19
CA LEU A 121 15.84 -17.86 9.14
C LEU A 121 15.33 -18.23 10.55
N GLY A 122 14.03 -18.07 10.81
CA GLY A 122 13.44 -18.36 12.11
C GLY A 122 13.89 -17.39 13.21
N LEU A 123 14.21 -16.15 12.85
CA LEU A 123 14.53 -15.07 13.81
C LEU A 123 13.26 -14.52 14.46
N SER A 124 12.10 -14.72 13.84
CA SER A 124 10.79 -14.45 14.45
C SER A 124 9.74 -15.45 13.97
N ASP A 125 8.93 -15.93 14.91
CA ASP A 125 7.79 -16.82 14.66
C ASP A 125 6.60 -16.09 14.03
N LYS A 126 6.47 -14.79 14.25
CA LYS A 126 5.38 -13.96 13.71
C LYS A 126 5.93 -12.65 13.17
N SER A 127 5.65 -12.37 11.91
CA SER A 127 6.08 -11.12 11.28
C SER A 127 5.32 -9.91 11.84
N PRO A 128 6.02 -8.87 12.36
CA PRO A 128 5.40 -7.59 12.69
C PRO A 128 5.06 -6.76 11.44
N TYR A 129 5.55 -7.15 10.25
CA TYR A 129 5.34 -6.43 8.99
C TYR A 129 4.32 -7.07 8.05
N SER A 130 3.64 -8.13 8.50
CA SER A 130 2.68 -8.87 7.66
C SER A 130 1.32 -8.20 7.62
N ALA A 131 0.58 -8.39 6.52
CA ALA A 131 -0.80 -7.89 6.40
C ALA A 131 -1.74 -8.41 7.52
N PRO A 132 -1.70 -9.70 7.92
CA PRO A 132 -2.53 -10.18 9.04
C PRO A 132 -2.18 -9.53 10.39
N SER A 133 -0.91 -9.20 10.64
CA SER A 133 -0.50 -8.47 11.86
C SER A 133 -0.87 -6.98 11.81
N ASN A 134 -1.17 -6.44 10.62
CA ASN A 134 -1.42 -5.02 10.39
C ASN A 134 -2.67 -4.83 9.50
N ALA A 135 -3.79 -5.45 9.90
CA ALA A 135 -4.98 -5.52 9.06
C ALA A 135 -5.62 -4.14 8.79
N ASP A 136 -5.60 -3.24 9.77
CA ASP A 136 -6.15 -1.88 9.65
C ASP A 136 -5.31 -1.03 8.71
N LEU A 137 -3.98 -1.04 8.88
CA LEU A 137 -3.04 -0.36 8.00
C LEU A 137 -3.08 -0.94 6.58
N HIS A 138 -3.16 -2.27 6.45
CA HIS A 138 -3.29 -2.92 5.15
C HIS A 138 -4.55 -2.49 4.41
N LEU A 139 -5.70 -2.43 5.11
CA LEU A 139 -6.92 -1.88 4.54
C LEU A 139 -6.73 -0.43 4.10
N PHE A 140 -6.21 0.43 4.99
CA PHE A 140 -5.99 1.85 4.72
C PHE A 140 -5.14 2.10 3.47
N LEU A 141 -3.97 1.46 3.39
CA LEU A 141 -3.02 1.58 2.28
C LEU A 141 -3.63 1.12 0.95
N HIS A 142 -4.33 0.00 0.96
CA HIS A 142 -4.91 -0.53 -0.27
C HIS A 142 -6.21 0.17 -0.67
N THR A 143 -6.96 0.78 0.24
CA THR A 143 -8.04 1.70 -0.13
C THR A 143 -7.48 2.91 -0.88
N LEU A 144 -6.40 3.53 -0.38
CA LEU A 144 -5.71 4.61 -1.11
C LEU A 144 -5.27 4.16 -2.50
N GLY A 145 -4.59 3.01 -2.58
CA GLY A 145 -4.12 2.52 -3.87
C GLY A 145 -5.23 2.09 -4.84
N VAL A 146 -6.40 1.66 -4.36
CA VAL A 146 -7.55 1.37 -5.24
C VAL A 146 -8.13 2.67 -5.81
N THR A 147 -8.17 3.75 -5.03
CA THR A 147 -8.62 5.05 -5.56
C THR A 147 -7.67 5.61 -6.62
N GLU A 148 -6.38 5.27 -6.56
CA GLU A 148 -5.38 5.57 -7.60
C GLU A 148 -5.26 4.47 -8.67
N ASP A 149 -6.29 3.63 -8.83
CA ASP A 149 -6.38 2.57 -9.85
C ASP A 149 -5.21 1.58 -9.87
N SER A 150 -4.58 1.34 -8.71
CA SER A 150 -3.46 0.43 -8.61
C SER A 150 -3.88 -1.03 -8.70
N GLU A 151 -3.47 -1.72 -9.77
CA GLU A 151 -3.70 -3.17 -9.93
C GLU A 151 -3.26 -4.00 -8.72
N ARG A 152 -2.15 -3.61 -8.09
CA ARG A 152 -1.62 -4.27 -6.88
C ARG A 152 -2.62 -4.19 -5.73
N SER A 153 -3.20 -3.02 -5.51
CA SER A 153 -4.16 -2.78 -4.43
C SER A 153 -5.54 -3.34 -4.73
N VAL A 154 -6.00 -3.24 -5.99
CA VAL A 154 -7.26 -3.86 -6.45
C VAL A 154 -7.25 -5.36 -6.18
N ARG A 155 -6.12 -6.03 -6.42
CA ARG A 155 -5.96 -7.48 -6.20
C ARG A 155 -5.54 -7.86 -4.77
N ALA A 156 -5.34 -6.89 -3.87
CA ALA A 156 -4.95 -7.17 -2.49
C ALA A 156 -6.09 -7.86 -1.75
N ARG A 157 -5.77 -8.91 -0.98
CA ARG A 157 -6.78 -9.65 -0.21
C ARG A 157 -7.23 -8.86 1.01
N GLN A 158 -8.50 -9.02 1.36
CA GLN A 158 -9.00 -8.65 2.67
C GLN A 158 -8.37 -9.56 3.74
N VAL A 159 -7.96 -8.99 4.86
CA VAL A 159 -7.32 -9.69 5.97
C VAL A 159 -7.87 -9.18 7.29
N GLY A 160 -7.96 -10.05 8.29
CA GLY A 160 -8.41 -9.69 9.63
C GLY A 160 -9.83 -9.10 9.68
N THR A 161 -10.09 -8.34 10.74
CA THR A 161 -11.37 -7.66 10.99
C THR A 161 -11.11 -6.17 11.33
N PRO A 162 -10.67 -5.37 10.35
CA PRO A 162 -10.29 -3.98 10.58
C PRO A 162 -11.50 -3.06 10.84
N LEU A 163 -11.25 -1.88 11.39
CA LEU A 163 -12.25 -0.82 11.61
C LEU A 163 -12.64 -0.12 10.29
N LYS A 164 -13.36 -0.84 9.42
CA LYS A 164 -13.60 -0.47 8.01
C LYS A 164 -14.06 0.97 7.80
N ASN A 165 -15.16 1.39 8.44
CA ASN A 165 -15.83 2.66 8.10
C ASN A 165 -14.92 3.88 8.30
N ALA A 166 -14.27 3.99 9.47
CA ALA A 166 -13.39 5.12 9.78
C ALA A 166 -12.12 5.11 8.92
N ILE A 167 -11.57 3.93 8.64
CA ILE A 167 -10.37 3.77 7.82
C ILE A 167 -10.62 4.17 6.38
N ILE A 168 -11.74 3.70 5.80
CA ILE A 168 -12.13 4.02 4.43
C ILE A 168 -12.45 5.51 4.32
N ALA A 169 -13.17 6.07 5.29
CA ALA A 169 -13.47 7.51 5.34
C ALA A 169 -12.20 8.36 5.36
N ASN A 170 -11.20 8.01 6.18
CA ASN A 170 -9.90 8.69 6.18
C ASN A 170 -9.22 8.61 4.80
N ALA A 171 -9.15 7.42 4.20
CA ALA A 171 -8.53 7.22 2.89
C ALA A 171 -9.24 8.01 1.77
N MET A 172 -10.57 8.12 1.80
CA MET A 172 -11.33 8.94 0.84
C MET A 172 -10.90 10.42 0.89
N VAL A 173 -10.68 10.96 2.09
CA VAL A 173 -10.27 12.36 2.26
C VAL A 173 -8.88 12.58 1.68
N ILE A 174 -7.92 11.71 2.01
CA ILE A 174 -6.56 11.82 1.48
C ILE A 174 -6.54 11.77 -0.05
N SER A 175 -7.24 10.81 -0.65
CA SER A 175 -7.29 10.72 -2.11
C SER A 175 -7.98 11.93 -2.75
N TYR A 176 -9.02 12.48 -2.10
CA TYR A 176 -9.62 13.74 -2.55
C TYR A 176 -8.63 14.91 -2.54
N VAL A 177 -7.92 15.10 -1.42
CA VAL A 177 -6.93 16.18 -1.25
C VAL A 177 -5.82 16.04 -2.28
N TYR A 178 -5.22 14.85 -2.39
CA TYR A 178 -4.09 14.63 -3.28
C TYR A 178 -4.47 14.60 -4.76
N GLY A 179 -5.71 14.20 -5.10
CA GLY A 179 -6.23 14.32 -6.46
C GLY A 179 -6.59 15.75 -6.88
N ARG A 180 -6.88 16.63 -5.91
CA ARG A 180 -7.27 18.03 -6.16
C ARG A 180 -6.08 19.00 -6.19
N PHE A 181 -5.16 18.88 -5.23
CA PHE A 181 -4.07 19.85 -5.03
C PHE A 181 -2.76 19.34 -5.64
N ASN A 182 -2.69 19.40 -6.97
CA ASN A 182 -1.45 19.16 -7.70
C ASN A 182 -0.48 20.34 -7.50
N THR A 183 0.74 20.05 -7.08
CA THR A 183 1.81 21.03 -6.93
C THR A 183 2.53 21.20 -8.27
N PHE A 184 1.87 21.87 -9.22
CA PHE A 184 2.52 22.24 -10.48
C PHE A 184 3.43 23.45 -10.25
N GLN A 185 4.73 23.26 -10.44
CA GLN A 185 5.72 24.32 -10.37
C GLN A 185 6.60 24.28 -11.62
N LYS A 186 7.16 25.44 -11.98
CA LYS A 186 8.05 25.56 -13.13
C LYS A 186 9.43 25.04 -12.74
N GLU A 187 9.80 23.85 -13.21
CA GLU A 187 11.11 23.25 -12.86
C GLU A 187 12.28 23.74 -13.74
N TYR A 188 11.98 24.29 -14.92
CA TYR A 188 13.00 24.71 -15.89
C TYR A 188 12.77 26.17 -16.32
N SER A 189 13.85 26.95 -16.34
CA SER A 189 13.88 28.26 -17.00
C SER A 189 14.76 28.20 -18.26
N TYR A 190 14.54 29.14 -19.17
CA TYR A 190 15.33 29.25 -20.41
C TYR A 190 16.82 29.53 -20.11
N ASP A 191 17.09 30.27 -19.04
CA ASP A 191 18.43 30.72 -18.67
C ASP A 191 19.18 29.70 -17.78
N GLY A 192 18.56 28.58 -17.43
CA GLY A 192 19.14 27.56 -16.54
C GLY A 192 19.11 27.92 -15.06
N GLU A 193 18.63 29.13 -14.71
CA GLU A 193 18.40 29.54 -13.34
C GLU A 193 17.17 28.79 -12.76
N PRO A 194 17.20 28.34 -11.50
CA PRO A 194 16.03 27.76 -10.86
C PRO A 194 14.86 28.74 -10.98
N ALA A 195 13.70 28.30 -11.48
CA ALA A 195 12.53 29.16 -11.34
C ALA A 195 12.27 29.31 -9.84
N GLY A 196 12.29 30.54 -9.33
CA GLY A 196 12.02 30.77 -7.92
C GLY A 196 10.72 30.08 -7.52
N HIS A 197 10.73 29.38 -6.39
CA HIS A 197 9.47 28.97 -5.76
C HIS A 197 8.65 30.24 -5.57
N ALA A 198 7.49 30.32 -6.23
CA ALA A 198 6.51 31.31 -5.82
C ALA A 198 6.24 31.04 -4.33
N PRO A 199 6.27 32.06 -3.46
CA PRO A 199 5.86 31.87 -2.07
C PRO A 199 4.49 31.20 -2.09
N ASP A 200 4.30 30.16 -1.28
CA ASP A 200 2.99 29.56 -1.08
C ASP A 200 2.04 30.71 -0.73
N ASP A 201 1.07 31.01 -1.61
CA ASP A 201 0.14 32.11 -1.42
C ASP A 201 -0.45 32.00 0.00
N GLU A 202 -0.36 33.09 0.77
CA GLU A 202 -0.90 33.15 2.13
C GLU A 202 -2.34 32.62 2.11
N ALA A 203 -2.61 31.58 2.90
CA ALA A 203 -3.93 30.98 2.98
C ALA A 203 -4.93 32.06 3.38
N ASP A 204 -5.77 32.48 2.42
CA ASP A 204 -6.93 33.32 2.69
C ASP A 204 -7.70 32.72 3.87
N ALA A 205 -8.12 33.56 4.81
CA ALA A 205 -8.88 33.14 5.98
C ALA A 205 -10.07 32.26 5.56
N ILE A 206 -9.96 30.95 5.83
CA ILE A 206 -10.99 29.97 5.48
C ILE A 206 -12.25 30.37 6.25
N GLY A 207 -13.32 30.74 5.54
CA GLY A 207 -14.61 31.02 6.16
C GLY A 207 -15.08 29.81 6.98
N GLU A 208 -15.78 30.04 8.09
CA GLU A 208 -16.17 29.05 9.12
C GLU A 208 -16.91 27.80 8.60
N HIS A 209 -17.40 27.84 7.34
CA HIS A 209 -18.07 26.72 6.67
C HIS A 209 -17.48 26.34 5.31
N GLN A 210 -16.37 26.95 4.90
CA GLN A 210 -15.72 26.65 3.63
C GLN A 210 -14.84 25.42 3.76
N MET A 211 -14.90 24.52 2.76
CA MET A 211 -14.01 23.37 2.70
C MET A 211 -12.56 23.84 2.55
N PRO A 212 -11.58 23.22 3.25
CA PRO A 212 -10.20 23.62 3.14
C PRO A 212 -9.70 23.59 1.69
N ASN A 213 -8.97 24.63 1.31
CA ASN A 213 -8.37 24.80 -0.03
C ASN A 213 -6.84 24.57 -0.01
N ILE A 214 -6.32 24.03 1.09
CA ILE A 214 -4.89 23.77 1.31
C ILE A 214 -4.63 22.29 1.54
N LYS A 215 -3.38 21.88 1.33
CA LYS A 215 -2.89 20.51 1.51
C LYS A 215 -2.34 20.30 2.93
N ASP A 216 -3.12 20.69 3.94
CA ASP A 216 -2.72 20.63 5.35
C ASP A 216 -3.56 19.60 6.15
N PRO A 217 -2.95 18.53 6.70
CA PRO A 217 -3.68 17.50 7.43
C PRO A 217 -4.50 18.04 8.61
N ASP A 218 -3.97 19.01 9.36
CA ASP A 218 -4.60 19.53 10.57
C ASP A 218 -5.83 20.38 10.24
N ALA A 219 -5.76 21.23 9.21
CA ALA A 219 -6.91 21.96 8.69
C ALA A 219 -8.03 21.03 8.23
N TRP A 220 -7.70 19.94 7.53
CA TRP A 220 -8.68 18.96 7.08
C TRP A 220 -9.32 18.19 8.24
N LEU A 221 -8.51 17.74 9.21
CA LEU A 221 -9.02 17.03 10.39
C LEU A 221 -9.91 17.94 11.25
N GLY A 222 -9.45 19.18 11.53
CA GLY A 222 -10.21 20.15 12.32
C GLY A 222 -11.55 20.50 11.67
N TRP A 223 -11.56 20.69 10.35
CA TRP A 223 -12.79 20.94 9.59
C TRP A 223 -13.76 19.76 9.61
N LEU A 224 -13.27 18.52 9.50
CA LEU A 224 -14.11 17.32 9.60
C LEU A 224 -14.68 17.14 11.02
N GLN A 225 -13.89 17.43 12.05
CA GLN A 225 -14.34 17.35 13.44
C GLN A 225 -15.48 18.32 13.74
N GLN A 226 -15.43 19.54 13.19
CA GLN A 226 -16.55 20.51 13.27
C GLN A 226 -17.84 19.98 12.63
N ARG A 227 -17.75 18.97 11.75
CA ARG A 227 -18.86 18.32 11.05
C ARG A 227 -19.15 16.91 11.55
N ASN A 228 -18.80 16.60 12.80
CA ASN A 228 -19.00 15.29 13.42
C ASN A 228 -18.33 14.13 12.67
N GLY A 229 -17.27 14.41 11.90
CA GLY A 229 -16.57 13.40 11.09
C GLY A 229 -17.36 12.91 9.87
N ILE A 230 -18.44 13.60 9.47
CA ILE A 230 -19.23 13.22 8.30
C ILE A 230 -18.45 13.60 7.03
N ILE A 231 -18.14 12.59 6.21
CA ILE A 231 -17.48 12.80 4.91
C ILE A 231 -18.48 13.43 3.92
N PRO A 232 -18.16 14.59 3.31
CA PRO A 232 -18.99 15.23 2.31
C PRO A 232 -19.32 14.33 1.11
N SER A 233 -20.52 14.50 0.55
CA SER A 233 -20.99 13.75 -0.63
C SER A 233 -20.06 13.91 -1.84
N ILE A 234 -19.45 15.09 -2.04
CA ILE A 234 -18.48 15.34 -3.11
C ILE A 234 -17.23 14.44 -3.01
N ILE A 235 -16.72 14.23 -1.79
CA ILE A 235 -15.54 13.37 -1.52
C ILE A 235 -15.91 11.91 -1.74
N LYS A 236 -17.07 11.48 -1.23
CA LYS A 236 -17.61 10.12 -1.44
C LYS A 236 -17.79 9.85 -2.93
N ARG A 237 -18.42 10.77 -3.67
CA ARG A 237 -18.69 10.64 -5.11
C ARG A 237 -17.42 10.51 -5.92
N GLN A 238 -16.39 11.29 -5.61
CA GLN A 238 -15.09 11.15 -6.28
C GLN A 238 -14.50 9.76 -6.04
N SER A 239 -14.45 9.30 -4.78
CA SER A 239 -13.92 7.99 -4.44
C SER A 239 -14.70 6.85 -5.12
N TYR A 240 -16.04 6.91 -5.09
CA TYR A 240 -16.90 5.93 -5.74
C TYR A 240 -16.69 5.85 -7.25
N ARG A 241 -16.41 6.96 -7.93
CA ARG A 241 -16.10 6.94 -9.37
C ARG A 241 -14.87 6.07 -9.67
N HIS A 242 -13.81 6.17 -8.88
CA HIS A 242 -12.64 5.32 -9.04
C HIS A 242 -12.98 3.85 -8.72
N TRP A 243 -13.71 3.61 -7.63
CA TRP A 243 -13.99 2.24 -7.18
C TRP A 243 -14.91 1.48 -8.14
N LEU A 244 -15.81 2.17 -8.84
CA LEU A 244 -16.68 1.59 -9.86
C LEU A 244 -15.93 1.10 -11.10
N ASN A 245 -14.72 1.58 -11.36
CA ASN A 245 -13.89 1.11 -12.47
C ASN A 245 -13.40 -0.33 -12.26
N HIS A 246 -13.47 -0.85 -11.04
CA HIS A 246 -12.91 -2.15 -10.65
C HIS A 246 -13.94 -3.27 -10.62
N ALA A 247 -14.96 -3.18 -11.49
CA ALA A 247 -15.92 -4.26 -11.72
C ALA A 247 -15.21 -5.57 -12.09
N GLY A 248 -15.67 -6.70 -11.55
CA GLY A 248 -15.05 -8.00 -11.80
C GLY A 248 -13.76 -8.27 -11.01
N SER A 249 -13.47 -7.45 -9.99
CA SER A 249 -12.44 -7.75 -8.98
C SER A 249 -12.68 -9.13 -8.35
N ARG A 250 -11.58 -9.82 -8.00
CA ARG A 250 -11.65 -11.20 -7.49
C ARG A 250 -12.34 -11.27 -6.13
N PRO A 251 -13.09 -12.34 -5.83
CA PRO A 251 -13.68 -12.55 -4.51
C PRO A 251 -12.67 -12.46 -3.37
N GLY A 252 -13.03 -11.76 -2.29
CA GLY A 252 -12.22 -11.56 -1.09
C GLY A 252 -11.10 -10.53 -1.25
N THR A 253 -11.15 -9.68 -2.27
CA THR A 253 -10.18 -8.58 -2.47
C THR A 253 -10.73 -7.26 -1.95
N ILE A 254 -9.82 -6.30 -1.72
CA ILE A 254 -10.18 -4.93 -1.35
C ILE A 254 -10.85 -4.21 -2.53
N GLY A 255 -10.42 -4.48 -3.77
CA GLY A 255 -11.07 -3.95 -4.97
C GLY A 255 -12.54 -4.36 -5.07
N GLU A 256 -12.84 -5.64 -4.84
CA GLU A 256 -14.24 -6.12 -4.81
C GLU A 256 -15.06 -5.44 -3.72
N MET A 257 -14.50 -5.34 -2.50
CA MET A 257 -15.18 -4.70 -1.36
C MET A 257 -15.56 -3.25 -1.67
N LEU A 258 -14.61 -2.47 -2.17
CA LEU A 258 -14.83 -1.04 -2.45
C LEU A 258 -15.77 -0.84 -3.64
N PHE A 259 -15.73 -1.72 -4.64
CA PHE A 259 -16.70 -1.72 -5.74
C PHE A 259 -18.14 -1.96 -5.24
N GLN A 260 -18.33 -2.92 -4.33
CA GLN A 260 -19.65 -3.20 -3.73
C GLN A 260 -20.13 -2.01 -2.89
N ASP A 261 -19.24 -1.44 -2.06
CA ASP A 261 -19.54 -0.26 -1.24
C ASP A 261 -19.93 0.95 -2.11
N ALA A 262 -19.22 1.19 -3.22
CA ALA A 262 -19.54 2.26 -4.16
C ALA A 262 -20.88 2.06 -4.87
N THR A 263 -21.17 0.81 -5.27
CA THR A 263 -22.44 0.46 -5.92
C THR A 263 -23.62 0.73 -4.99
N ALA A 264 -23.52 0.36 -3.72
CA ALA A 264 -24.54 0.66 -2.71
C ALA A 264 -24.62 2.17 -2.39
N GLY A 265 -23.47 2.83 -2.27
CA GLY A 265 -23.38 4.24 -1.88
C GLY A 265 -23.94 5.21 -2.93
N ILE A 266 -23.80 4.94 -4.23
CA ILE A 266 -24.39 5.80 -5.27
C ILE A 266 -25.91 5.76 -5.27
N VAL A 267 -26.52 4.63 -4.95
CA VAL A 267 -27.98 4.51 -4.86
C VAL A 267 -28.52 5.41 -3.74
N MET A 268 -27.84 5.43 -2.58
CA MET A 268 -28.19 6.29 -1.46
C MET A 268 -28.03 7.77 -1.78
N LEU A 269 -26.90 8.16 -2.39
CA LEU A 269 -26.61 9.57 -2.73
C LEU A 269 -27.61 10.18 -3.73
N ARG A 270 -28.20 9.37 -4.61
CA ARG A 270 -29.26 9.84 -5.52
C ARG A 270 -30.58 10.11 -4.81
N GLY A 271 -30.89 9.34 -3.76
CA GLY A 271 -32.09 9.57 -2.95
C GLY A 271 -32.02 10.84 -2.10
N GLU A 272 -30.84 11.18 -1.59
CA GLU A 272 -30.61 12.43 -0.84
C GLU A 272 -30.78 13.68 -1.72
N GLU A 273 -30.39 13.62 -3.01
CA GLU A 273 -30.58 14.74 -3.95
C GLU A 273 -32.06 14.93 -4.34
N GLU A 274 -32.87 13.88 -4.37
CA GLU A 274 -34.33 13.95 -4.63
C GLU A 274 -35.14 14.48 -3.43
N GLU A 275 -34.56 14.47 -2.22
CA GLU A 275 -35.19 15.02 -1.00
C GLU A 275 -34.79 16.49 -0.70
N GLU A 276 -33.73 16.99 -1.34
CA GLU A 276 -33.25 18.38 -1.20
C GLU A 276 -33.78 19.35 -2.29
N GLU A 277 -34.50 18.86 -3.32
CA GLU A 277 -35.24 19.65 -4.34
C GLU A 277 -36.73 19.83 -3.99
#